data_AF-A0A5K1B606-F1
#
_entry.id   AF-A0A5K1B606-F1
#
_cell.length_a   1.000
_cell.length_b   1.000
_cell.length_c   1.000
_cell.angle_alpha   90.00
_cell.angle_beta   90.00
_cell.angle_gamma   90.00
#
_symmetry.space_group_name_H-M   'P 1'
#
loop_
_entity.id
_entity.type
_entity.pdbx_description
1 polymer ?
#
loop_
_entity_poly.entity_id
_entity_poly.type
_entity_poly.pdbx_seq_one_letter_code
_entity_poly.pdbx_strand_id
1 'polypeptide(L)' 'LSSSILLVKRGDCTFTTKAKVAQAEGAAGLLVMNDKE' A
#
# COMPACT_ATOMS: atom_id res chain seq x y z
N LEU A 1 9.79 -4.48 -5.73
CA LEU A 1 9.02 -3.46 -6.50
C LEU A 1 9.80 -2.15 -6.64
N SER A 2 11.09 -2.22 -6.98
CA SER A 2 11.97 -1.04 -6.97
C SER A 2 11.42 0.09 -7.84
N SER A 3 11.25 1.25 -7.23
CA SER A 3 10.70 2.47 -7.85
C SER A 3 9.24 2.40 -8.32
N SER A 4 8.47 1.39 -7.90
CA SER A 4 7.04 1.29 -8.21
C SER A 4 6.17 1.87 -7.09
N ILE A 5 4.98 2.36 -7.43
CA ILE A 5 3.93 2.75 -6.46
C ILE A 5 2.96 1.57 -6.32
N LEU A 6 2.72 1.15 -5.08
CA LEU A 6 1.84 0.02 -4.77
C LEU A 6 0.40 0.52 -4.60
N LEU A 7 -0.55 -0.06 -5.35
CA LEU A 7 -1.98 0.21 -5.20
C LEU A 7 -2.61 -0.86 -4.31
N VAL A 8 -3.30 -0.44 -3.25
CA VAL A 8 -3.94 -1.37 -2.30
C VAL A 8 -5.36 -0.94 -1.96
N LYS A 9 -6.23 -1.92 -1.68
CA LYS A 9 -7.57 -1.67 -1.15
C LYS A 9 -7.51 -1.35 0.34
N ARG A 10 -8.46 -0.51 0.78
CA ARG A 10 -8.79 -0.34 2.20
C ARG A 10 -9.38 -1.63 2.77
N GLY A 11 -9.08 -1.92 4.04
CA GLY A 11 -9.54 -3.15 4.72
C GLY A 11 -8.39 -4.00 5.25
N ASP A 12 -8.74 -5.05 5.99
CA ASP A 12 -7.88 -6.07 6.63
C ASP A 12 -6.90 -5.58 7.71
N CYS A 13 -6.17 -4.50 7.46
CA CYS A 13 -5.16 -3.98 8.37
C CYS A 13 -5.03 -2.45 8.26
N THR A 14 -4.31 -1.86 9.22
CA THR A 14 -4.09 -0.41 9.29
C THR A 14 -3.21 0.07 8.14
N PHE A 15 -3.33 1.36 7.78
CA PHE A 15 -2.53 1.97 6.71
C PHE A 15 -1.03 1.90 6.99
N THR A 16 -0.62 2.02 8.26
CA THR A 16 0.79 1.92 8.66
C THR A 16 1.34 0.52 8.44
N THR A 17 0.55 -0.53 8.70
CA THR A 17 0.95 -1.91 8.39
C THR A 17 1.15 -2.08 6.88
N LYS A 18 0.22 -1.60 6.05
CA LYS A 18 0.34 -1.65 4.58
C LYS A 18 1.58 -0.91 4.08
N ALA A 19 1.88 0.27 4.65
CA ALA A 19 3.05 1.07 4.28
C ALA A 19 4.38 0.38 4.66
N LYS A 20 4.44 -0.26 5.84
CA LYS A 20 5.63 -1.04 6.26
C LYS A 20 5.91 -2.21 5.33
N VAL A 21 4.87 -2.96 4.94
CA VAL A 21 5.01 -4.05 3.97
C VAL A 21 5.47 -3.52 2.62
N ALA A 22 4.81 -2.47 2.09
CA ALA A 22 5.20 -1.88 0.81
C ALA A 22 6.66 -1.38 0.81
N GLN A 23 7.11 -0.76 1.90
CA GLN A 23 8.50 -0.31 2.05
C GLN A 23 9.48 -1.50 2.11
N ALA A 24 9.17 -2.55 2.86
CA ALA A 24 10.02 -3.75 2.94
C ALA A 24 10.19 -4.44 1.57
N GLU A 25 9.15 -4.39 0.73
CA GLU A 25 9.15 -4.91 -0.64
C GLU A 25 9.80 -3.94 -1.67
N GLY A 26 10.36 -2.82 -1.20
CA GLY A 26 11.09 -1.84 -2.00
C GLY A 26 10.21 -0.92 -2.85
N ALA A 27 8.94 -0.74 -2.49
CA ALA A 27 8.07 0.23 -3.15
C ALA A 27 8.51 1.67 -2.82
N ALA A 28 8.37 2.57 -3.80
CA ALA A 28 8.62 3.99 -3.61
C ALA A 28 7.46 4.73 -2.93
N GLY A 29 6.26 4.13 -2.94
CA GLY A 29 5.07 4.73 -2.34
C GLY A 29 3.88 3.77 -2.30
N LEU A 30 2.84 4.18 -1.61
CA LEU A 30 1.59 3.44 -1.42
C LEU A 30 0.39 4.33 -1.77
N LEU A 31 -0.46 3.87 -2.70
CA LEU A 31 -1.76 4.45 -3.00
C LEU A 31 -2.85 3.56 -2.41
N VAL A 32 -3.69 4.11 -1.54
CA VAL A 32 -4.81 3.38 -0.93
C VAL A 32 -6.10 3.80 -1.62
N MET A 33 -6.79 2.85 -2.24
CA MET A 33 -8.11 3.08 -2.81
C MET A 33 -9.21 2.63 -1.84
N ASN A 34 -10.23 3.47 -1.69
CA ASN A 34 -11.45 3.12 -0.99
C ASN A 34 -12.34 2.31 -1.95
N ASP A 35 -12.93 1.21 -1.48
CA ASP A 35 -13.72 0.28 -2.29
C ASP A 35 -15.23 0.55 -2.19
N LYS A 36 -15.62 1.83 -2.06
CA LYS A 36 -17.03 2.23 -2.15
C LYS A 36 -17.36 2.67 -3.58
N GLU A 37 -18.05 1.79 -4.29
CA GLU A 37 -19.19 2.23 -5.10
C GLU A 37 -20.33 2.64 -4.15
#